data_AF-A0A9Q2SCB8-F1
#
_entry.id   AF-A0A9Q2SCB8-F1
#
_cell.length_a   1.000
_cell.length_b   1.000
_cell.length_c   1.000
_cell.angle_alpha   90.00
_cell.angle_beta   90.00
_cell.angle_gamma   90.00
#
_symmetry.space_group_name_H-M   'P 1'
#
loop_
_entity.id
_entity.type
_entity.pdbx_description
1 polymer ?
#
loop_
_entity_poly.entity_id
_entity_poly.type
_entity_poly.pdbx_seq_one_letter_code
_entity_poly.pdbx_strand_id
1 'polypeptide(L)'
;MPRVPTEREIAETAERLGLTPPLTPTQYKKVARAIQLAPQIEAEEKAEEAVKAAPADFAASVADAHTHLLGAGVPEHAAALVVAAIAPDLWRKNQGAAHAPG
;
A
#
# COMPACT_ATOMS: atom_id res chain seq x y z
N MET A 1 2.50 -19.72 12.99
CA MET A 1 3.96 -19.95 13.12
C MET A 1 4.61 -19.60 11.80
N PRO A 2 5.75 -18.87 11.76
CA PRO A 2 6.42 -18.56 10.51
C PRO A 2 6.84 -19.85 9.82
N ARG A 3 6.53 -19.99 8.52
CA ARG A 3 6.90 -21.16 7.71
C ARG A 3 8.42 -21.32 7.74
N VAL A 4 8.89 -22.54 7.99
CA VAL A 4 10.31 -22.88 7.82
C VAL A 4 10.54 -23.13 6.33
N PRO A 5 11.42 -22.37 5.66
CA PRO A 5 11.73 -22.60 4.25
C PRO A 5 12.40 -23.97 4.07
N THR A 6 12.03 -24.66 3.00
CA THR A 6 12.63 -25.93 2.60
C THR A 6 14.05 -25.73 2.06
N GLU A 7 14.87 -26.78 2.09
CA GLU A 7 16.24 -26.74 1.54
C GLU A 7 16.24 -26.32 0.06
N ARG A 8 15.24 -26.76 -0.71
CA ARG A 8 15.07 -26.37 -2.11
C ARG A 8 14.82 -24.88 -2.27
N GLU A 9 13.91 -24.30 -1.48
CA GLU A 9 13.62 -22.86 -1.50
C GLU A 9 14.86 -22.04 -1.10
N ILE A 10 15.67 -22.55 -0.17
CA ILE A 10 16.91 -21.89 0.25
C ILE A 10 17.98 -21.97 -0.84
N ALA A 11 18.14 -23.10 -1.51
CA ALA A 11 19.08 -23.25 -2.63
C ALA A 11 18.70 -22.34 -3.81
N GLU A 12 17.42 -22.35 -4.23
CA GLU A 12 16.92 -21.50 -5.32
C GLU A 12 17.05 -19.99 -5.00
N THR A 13 16.84 -19.61 -3.74
CA THR A 13 16.99 -18.20 -3.32
C THR A 13 18.46 -17.82 -3.22
N ALA A 14 19.32 -18.72 -2.75
CA ALA A 14 20.75 -18.49 -2.70
C ALA A 14 21.36 -18.30 -4.09
N GLU A 15 20.96 -19.10 -5.08
CA GLU A 15 21.37 -18.93 -6.48
C GLU A 15 20.94 -17.57 -7.03
N ARG A 16 19.70 -17.15 -6.77
CA ARG A 16 19.21 -15.81 -7.13
C ARG A 16 20.01 -14.67 -6.50
N LEU A 17 20.57 -14.90 -5.31
CA LEU A 17 21.45 -13.96 -4.60
C LEU A 17 22.92 -14.08 -5.03
N GLY A 18 23.24 -14.90 -6.03
CA GLY A 18 24.60 -15.14 -6.52
C GLY A 18 25.47 -15.98 -5.58
N LEU A 19 24.86 -16.67 -4.62
CA LEU A 19 25.56 -17.58 -3.71
C LEU A 19 25.61 -18.98 -4.34
N THR A 20 26.81 -19.42 -4.72
CA THR A 20 27.03 -20.78 -5.22
C THR A 20 27.12 -21.79 -4.08
N PRO A 21 26.42 -22.94 -4.17
CA PRO A 21 26.57 -24.04 -3.22
C PRO A 21 28.01 -24.60 -3.17
N PRO A 22 28.45 -25.22 -2.05
CA PRO A 22 27.69 -25.40 -0.81
C PRO A 22 27.68 -24.12 0.03
N LEU A 23 26.52 -23.81 0.60
CA LEU A 23 26.34 -22.66 1.49
C LEU A 23 26.98 -22.94 2.84
N THR A 24 27.65 -21.94 3.42
CA THR A 24 28.07 -21.99 4.82
C THR A 24 26.84 -21.96 5.75
N PRO A 25 26.93 -22.50 6.98
CA PRO A 25 25.82 -22.46 7.94
C PRO A 25 25.29 -21.05 8.20
N THR A 26 26.17 -20.04 8.12
CA THR A 26 25.82 -18.63 8.28
C THR A 26 25.06 -18.09 7.07
N GLN A 27 25.48 -18.43 5.84
CA GLN A 27 24.76 -18.07 4.62
C GLN A 27 23.38 -18.73 4.59
N TYR A 28 23.29 -19.99 4.96
CA TYR A 28 22.03 -20.72 5.06
C TYR A 28 21.03 -20.01 5.99
N LYS A 29 21.47 -19.63 7.21
CA LYS A 29 20.63 -18.88 8.16
C LYS A 29 20.19 -17.52 7.61
N LYS A 30 21.07 -16.82 6.89
CA LYS A 30 20.75 -15.51 6.28
C LYS A 30 19.70 -15.65 5.18
N VAL A 31 19.85 -16.62 4.29
CA VAL A 31 18.89 -16.87 3.20
C VAL A 31 17.55 -17.33 3.75
N ALA A 32 17.54 -18.27 4.72
CA ALA A 32 16.31 -18.70 5.38
C ALA A 32 15.57 -17.53 6.06
N ARG A 33 16.30 -16.64 6.73
CA ARG A 33 15.74 -15.44 7.36
C ARG A 33 15.20 -14.45 6.32
N ALA A 34 15.89 -14.28 5.19
CA ALA A 34 15.41 -13.42 4.10
C ALA A 34 14.08 -13.93 3.53
N ILE A 35 13.94 -15.24 3.29
CA ILE A 35 12.69 -15.85 2.82
C ILE A 35 11.55 -15.65 3.83
N GLN A 36 11.85 -15.75 5.13
CA GLN A 36 10.85 -15.54 6.19
C GLN A 36 10.43 -14.07 6.36
N LEU A 37 11.30 -13.13 6.02
CA LEU A 37 11.04 -11.68 6.10
C LEU A 37 10.38 -11.13 4.83
N ALA A 38 10.57 -11.77 3.67
CA ALA A 38 10.00 -11.30 2.40
C ALA A 38 8.48 -11.01 2.46
N PRO A 39 7.63 -11.85 3.08
CA PRO A 39 6.20 -11.56 3.21
C PRO A 39 5.89 -10.34 4.09
N GLN A 40 6.77 -10.01 5.04
CA GLN A 40 6.60 -8.84 5.91
C GLN A 40 6.98 -7.56 5.18
N ILE A 41 8.04 -7.61 4.36
CA ILE A 41 8.47 -6.49 3.51
C ILE A 41 7.40 -6.19 2.46
N GLU A 42 6.84 -7.21 1.79
CA GLU A 42 5.75 -7.01 0.83
C GLU A 42 4.47 -6.44 1.48
N ALA A 43 4.19 -6.80 2.73
CA ALA A 43 3.06 -6.26 3.48
C ALA A 43 3.29 -4.80 3.90
N GLU A 44 4.51 -4.46 4.33
CA GLU A 44 4.90 -3.08 4.66
C GLU A 44 4.93 -2.18 3.42
N GLU A 45 5.48 -2.64 2.30
CA GLU A 45 5.47 -1.89 1.03
C GLU A 45 4.04 -1.64 0.52
N LYS A 46 3.16 -2.65 0.57
CA LYS A 46 1.74 -2.47 0.22
C LYS A 46 1.03 -1.50 1.15
N ALA A 47 1.34 -1.55 2.45
CA ALA A 47 0.77 -0.60 3.42
C ALA A 47 1.26 0.83 3.14
N GLU A 48 2.54 1.02 2.80
CA GLU A 48 3.06 2.32 2.40
C GLU A 48 2.44 2.85 1.10
N GLU A 49 2.22 2.00 0.09
CA GLU A 49 1.52 2.38 -1.13
C GLU A 49 0.07 2.77 -0.86
N ALA A 50 -0.65 2.03 -0.01
CA ALA A 50 -2.02 2.36 0.39
C ALA A 50 -2.09 3.72 1.13
N VAL A 51 -1.11 4.01 1.98
CA VAL A 51 -1.00 5.31 2.68
C VAL A 51 -0.66 6.45 1.71
N LYS A 52 0.11 6.20 0.65
CA LYS A 52 0.43 7.20 -0.39
C LYS A 52 -0.71 7.44 -1.37
N ALA A 53 -1.61 6.47 -1.58
CA ALA A 53 -2.78 6.62 -2.44
C ALA A 53 -3.91 7.43 -1.78
N ALA A 54 -4.09 7.30 -0.47
CA ALA A 54 -5.18 7.96 0.26
C ALA A 54 -5.28 9.51 0.09
N PRO A 55 -4.18 10.29 0.03
CA PRO A 55 -4.23 11.73 -0.22
C PRO A 55 -4.65 12.07 -1.66
N ALA A 56 -4.25 11.24 -2.64
CA ALA A 56 -4.58 11.44 -4.05
C ALA A 56 -6.08 11.18 -4.31
N ASP A 57 -6.64 10.13 -3.70
CA ASP A 57 -8.06 9.79 -3.79
C ASP A 57 -8.95 10.83 -3.12
N PHE A 58 -8.49 11.45 -2.04
CA PHE A 58 -9.17 12.57 -1.41
C PHE A 58 -9.22 13.82 -2.30
N ALA A 59 -8.09 14.24 -2.84
CA ALA A 59 -8.05 15.40 -3.73
C ALA A 59 -8.93 15.19 -4.97
N ALA A 60 -8.93 13.98 -5.53
CA ALA A 60 -9.79 13.60 -6.64
C ALA A 60 -11.29 13.67 -6.27
N SER A 61 -11.67 13.13 -5.10
CA SER A 61 -13.05 13.16 -4.61
C SER A 61 -13.58 14.59 -4.40
N VAL A 62 -12.72 15.48 -3.88
CA VAL A 62 -13.04 16.91 -3.69
C VAL A 62 -13.22 17.62 -5.03
N ALA A 63 -12.34 17.36 -5.99
CA ALA A 63 -12.40 17.96 -7.33
C ALA A 63 -13.63 17.46 -8.13
N ASP A 64 -13.97 16.18 -8.00
CA ASP A 64 -15.13 15.60 -8.66
C ASP A 64 -16.45 16.18 -8.11
N ALA A 65 -16.59 16.25 -6.78
CA ALA A 65 -17.73 16.89 -6.13
C ALA A 65 -17.91 18.35 -6.56
N HIS A 66 -16.81 19.11 -6.68
CA HIS A 66 -16.83 20.48 -7.17
C HIS A 66 -17.32 20.56 -8.63
N THR A 67 -16.78 19.69 -9.50
CA THR A 67 -17.13 19.65 -10.92
C THR A 67 -18.60 19.27 -11.13
N HIS A 68 -19.12 18.32 -10.35
CA HIS A 68 -20.53 17.95 -10.38
C HIS A 68 -21.47 19.10 -9.99
N LEU A 69 -21.11 19.89 -8.97
CA LEU A 69 -21.90 21.05 -8.56
C LEU A 69 -21.92 22.14 -9.64
N LEU A 70 -20.77 22.40 -10.27
CA LEU A 70 -20.71 23.33 -11.42
C LEU A 70 -21.57 22.81 -12.59
N GLY A 71 -21.49 21.52 -12.90
CA GLY A 71 -22.31 20.89 -13.95
C GLY A 71 -23.81 20.93 -13.66
N ALA A 72 -24.21 20.96 -12.39
CA ALA A 72 -25.59 21.14 -11.95
C ALA A 72 -26.06 22.61 -11.95
N GLY A 73 -25.20 23.56 -12.36
CA GLY A 73 -25.51 24.99 -12.41
C GLY A 73 -25.36 25.71 -11.08
N VAL A 74 -24.70 25.10 -10.09
CA VAL A 74 -24.39 25.78 -8.82
C VAL A 74 -23.30 26.84 -9.08
N PRO A 75 -23.49 28.09 -8.63
CA PRO A 75 -22.47 29.12 -8.74
C PRO A 75 -21.16 28.68 -8.08
N GLU A 76 -20.02 29.01 -8.70
CA GLU A 76 -18.69 28.55 -8.26
C GLU A 76 -18.40 28.82 -6.77
N HIS A 77 -18.74 30.02 -6.29
CA HIS A 77 -18.56 30.37 -4.88
C HIS A 77 -19.41 29.48 -3.94
N ALA A 78 -20.62 29.11 -4.34
CA ALA A 78 -21.48 28.24 -3.56
C ALA A 78 -21.01 26.78 -3.63
N ALA A 79 -20.55 26.33 -4.80
CA ALA A 79 -19.95 25.01 -4.97
C ALA A 79 -18.71 24.83 -4.09
N ALA A 80 -17.82 25.83 -4.05
CA ALA A 80 -16.64 25.83 -3.19
C ALA A 80 -16.99 25.72 -1.69
N LEU A 81 -18.02 26.45 -1.24
CA LEU A 81 -18.48 26.39 0.16
C LEU A 81 -19.07 25.02 0.52
N VAL A 82 -19.87 24.44 -0.38
CA VAL A 82 -20.44 23.10 -0.18
C VAL A 82 -19.33 22.05 -0.12
N VAL A 83 -18.37 22.11 -1.05
CA VAL A 83 -17.23 21.18 -1.08
C VAL A 83 -16.37 21.32 0.18
N ALA A 84 -16.09 22.54 0.62
CA ALA A 84 -15.34 22.78 1.86
C ALA A 84 -16.08 22.23 3.09
N ALA A 85 -17.42 22.31 3.12
CA ALA A 85 -18.23 21.79 4.21
C ALA A 85 -18.22 20.24 4.26
N ILE A 86 -18.17 19.56 3.11
CA ILE A 86 -18.15 18.09 3.03
C ILE A 86 -16.74 17.48 3.04
N ALA A 87 -15.69 18.30 2.83
CA ALA A 87 -14.31 17.83 2.77
C ALA A 87 -13.85 17.02 4.01
N PRO A 88 -14.19 17.40 5.26
CA PRO A 88 -13.84 16.57 6.41
C PRO A 88 -14.49 15.18 6.41
N ASP A 89 -15.69 15.07 5.84
CA ASP A 89 -16.41 13.79 5.72
C ASP A 89 -15.82 12.91 4.61
N LEU A 90 -15.50 13.52 3.47
CA LEU A 90 -14.78 12.86 2.37
C LEU A 90 -13.41 12.33 2.81
N TRP A 91 -12.67 13.12 3.60
CA TRP A 91 -11.39 12.69 4.17
C TRP A 91 -11.54 11.43 5.03
N ARG A 92 -12.53 11.41 5.94
CA ARG A 92 -12.78 10.25 6.81
C ARG A 92 -13.16 9.00 6.02
N LYS A 93 -13.96 9.13 4.97
CA LYS A 93 -14.34 8.01 4.09
C LYS A 93 -13.14 7.46 3.31
N ASN A 94 -12.29 8.32 2.78
CA ASN A 94 -11.11 7.91 2.02
C ASN A 94 -10.00 7.32 2.91
N GLN A 95 -9.89 7.75 4.17
CA GLN A 95 -9.06 7.04 5.15
C GLN A 95 -9.64 5.67 5.54
N GLY A 96 -10.96 5.54 5.64
CA GLY A 96 -11.62 4.25 5.89
C GLY A 96 -11.44 3.23 4.76
N ALA A 97 -11.40 3.70 3.50
CA ALA A 97 -11.13 2.86 2.33
C ALA A 97 -9.70 2.28 2.33
N ALA A 98 -8.71 3.03 2.86
CA ALA A 98 -7.35 2.53 3.03
C ALA A 98 -7.21 1.47 4.15
N HIS A 99 -8.22 1.30 5.00
CA HIS A 99 -8.23 0.35 6.13
C HIS A 99 -9.29 -0.76 6.00
N ALA A 100 -10.07 -0.79 4.91
CA ALA A 100 -11.00 -1.86 4.65
C ALA A 100 -10.23 -3.12 4.19
N PRO A 101 -10.33 -4.27 4.88
CA PRO A 101 -9.77 -5.50 4.38
C PRO A 101 -10.52 -5.88 3.09
N GLY A 102 -9.78 -5.95 1.98
CA GLY A 102 -10.26 -6.54 0.72
C GLY A 102 -10.45 -8.04 0.82
#